data_AF-A0A3N5M0V8-F1
#
_entry.id   AF-A0A3N5M0V8-F1
#
_cell.length_a   1.000
_cell.length_b   1.000
_cell.length_c   1.000
_cell.angle_alpha   90.00
_cell.angle_beta   90.00
_cell.angle_gamma   90.00
#
_symmetry.space_group_name_H-M   'P 1'
#
loop_
_entity.id
_entity.type
_entity.pdbx_description
1 polymer ?
#
loop_
_entity_poly.entity_id
_entity_poly.type
_entity_poly.pdbx_seq_one_letter_code
_entity_poly.pdbx_strand_id
1 'polypeptide(L)'
;MRLLFLNPNTNPALTELGAKVARKVARPQTEIVPVTGQFGARYITTRATAAIAAHATLDAFARHEESADVVLLACFGDPGLFALRELARVPVVGMAEASCHLA
;
A
#
# COMPACT_ATOMS: atom_id res chain seq x y z
N MET A 1 3.86 -4.84 -15.96
CA MET A 1 2.94 -4.98 -14.83
C MET A 1 3.11 -3.77 -13.91
N ARG A 2 2.04 -3.09 -13.55
CA ARG A 2 2.02 -1.91 -12.69
C ARG A 2 1.65 -2.34 -11.27
N LEU A 3 2.62 -2.31 -10.37
CA LEU A 3 2.43 -2.60 -8.95
C LEU A 3 2.18 -1.29 -8.21
N LEU A 4 0.98 -1.16 -7.66
CA LEU A 4 0.60 -0.04 -6.82
C LEU A 4 1.23 -0.22 -5.44
N PHE A 5 2.26 0.57 -5.13
CA PHE A 5 2.92 0.60 -3.84
C PHE A 5 2.17 1.61 -2.95
N LEU A 6 1.13 1.13 -2.27
CA LEU A 6 0.16 1.97 -1.58
C LEU A 6 0.56 2.15 -0.12
N ASN A 7 1.06 3.33 0.22
CA ASN A 7 1.30 3.75 1.60
C ASN A 7 0.07 4.51 2.15
N PRO A 8 -0.61 4.01 3.19
CA PRO A 8 -1.80 4.64 3.75
C PRO A 8 -1.52 5.80 4.71
N ASN A 9 -0.25 6.11 5.03
CA ASN A 9 0.10 7.33 5.76
C ASN A 9 0.34 8.52 4.81
N THR A 10 0.39 9.73 5.38
CA THR A 10 0.48 10.98 4.60
C THR A 10 1.91 11.45 4.32
N ASN A 11 2.92 10.61 4.53
CA ASN A 11 4.32 10.99 4.38
C ASN A 11 4.91 10.50 3.03
N PRO A 12 5.03 11.38 2.02
CA PRO A 12 5.54 10.97 0.70
C PRO A 12 7.00 10.55 0.72
N ALA A 13 7.80 11.04 1.68
CA ALA A 13 9.19 10.62 1.80
C ALA A 13 9.31 9.15 2.23
N LEU A 14 8.39 8.66 3.07
CA LEU A 14 8.35 7.24 3.43
C LEU A 14 7.85 6.38 2.28
N THR A 15 6.86 6.85 1.51
CA THR A 15 6.40 6.18 0.30
C THR A 15 7.55 5.99 -0.68
N GLU A 16 8.30 7.05 -0.97
CA GLU A 16 9.41 6.99 -1.92
C GLU A 16 10.60 6.17 -1.38
N LEU A 17 10.86 6.21 -0.07
CA LEU A 17 11.87 5.33 0.54
C LEU A 17 11.52 3.86 0.33
N GLY A 18 10.28 3.46 0.60
CA GLY A 18 9.80 2.10 0.38
C GLY A 18 9.80 1.70 -1.10
N ALA A 19 9.33 2.60 -1.98
CA ALA A 19 9.32 2.37 -3.42
C ALA A 19 10.73 2.19 -4.00
N LYS A 20 11.73 2.92 -3.50
CA LYS A 20 13.15 2.70 -3.87
C LYS A 20 13.63 1.30 -3.53
N VAL A 21 13.23 0.75 -2.38
CA VAL A 21 13.58 -0.63 -2.01
C VAL A 21 12.85 -1.61 -2.93
N ALA A 22 11.55 -1.42 -3.15
CA ALA A 22 10.76 -2.27 -4.04
C ALA A 22 11.33 -2.32 -5.47
N ARG A 23 11.74 -1.17 -6.04
CA ARG A 23 12.34 -1.10 -7.38
C ARG A 23 13.64 -1.90 -7.51
N LYS A 24 14.42 -2.06 -6.43
CA LYS A 24 15.68 -2.85 -6.47
C LYS A 24 15.45 -4.35 -6.59
N VAL A 25 14.31 -4.85 -6.13
CA VAL A 25 13.98 -6.29 -6.10
C VAL A 25 12.88 -6.66 -7.10
N ALA A 26 12.27 -5.67 -7.74
CA ALA A 26 11.26 -5.86 -8.76
C ALA A 26 11.83 -6.56 -10.01
N ARG A 27 11.00 -7.36 -10.67
CA ARG A 27 11.33 -7.91 -11.99
C ARG A 27 11.48 -6.78 -13.02
N PRO A 28 12.29 -6.93 -14.07
CA PRO A 28 12.56 -5.83 -15.03
C PRO A 28 11.32 -5.19 -15.67
N GLN A 29 10.24 -5.95 -15.86
CA GLN A 29 8.99 -5.50 -16.48
C GLN A 29 7.93 -5.02 -15.46
N THR A 30 8.30 -4.91 -14.18
CA THR A 30 7.43 -4.41 -13.12
C THR A 30 7.69 -2.93 -12.86
N GLU A 31 6.69 -2.10 -13.16
CA GLU A 31 6.67 -0.69 -12.79
C GLU A 31 6.16 -0.54 -11.35
N ILE A 32 6.93 0.12 -10.49
CA ILE A 32 6.52 0.45 -9.12
C ILE A 32 5.88 1.84 -9.11
N VAL A 33 4.58 1.89 -8.83
CA VAL A 33 3.78 3.12 -8.79
C VAL A 33 3.57 3.52 -7.31
N PRO A 34 4.36 4.48 -6.77
CA PRO A 34 4.22 4.91 -5.39
C PRO A 34 2.94 5.74 -5.19
N VAL A 35 2.13 5.39 -4.20
CA VAL A 35 0.93 6.14 -3.80
C VAL A 35 1.00 6.45 -2.31
N THR A 36 0.71 7.71 -1.97
CA THR A 36 0.65 8.19 -0.59
C THR A 36 -0.78 8.56 -0.25
N GLY A 37 -1.26 8.16 0.93
CA GLY A 37 -2.57 8.54 1.44
C GLY A 37 -2.72 10.07 1.54
N GLN A 38 -3.90 10.59 1.22
CA GLN A 38 -4.15 12.04 1.21
C GLN A 38 -4.53 12.61 2.58
N PHE A 39 -4.95 11.75 3.52
CA PHE A 39 -5.37 12.14 4.86
C PHE A 39 -4.97 11.08 5.89
N GLY A 40 -5.11 11.44 7.18
CA GLY A 40 -4.76 10.58 8.30
C GLY A 40 -3.41 10.90 8.91
N ALA A 41 -2.81 9.93 9.58
CA ALA A 41 -1.57 10.14 10.31
C ALA A 41 -0.35 10.24 9.37
N ARG A 42 0.63 11.08 9.74
CA ARG A 42 1.93 11.13 9.05
C ARG A 42 2.75 9.86 9.30
N TYR A 43 2.54 9.21 10.43
CA TYR A 43 3.09 7.91 10.79
C TYR A 43 2.08 7.18 11.69
N ILE A 44 1.82 5.90 11.41
CA ILE A 44 0.75 5.13 12.06
C ILE A 44 1.33 4.40 13.27
N THR A 45 0.87 4.73 14.47
CA THR A 45 1.45 4.20 15.73
C THR A 45 0.41 3.76 16.75
N THR A 46 -0.88 3.94 16.46
CA THR A 46 -1.97 3.64 17.40
C THR A 46 -3.12 2.96 16.68
N ARG A 47 -4.01 2.28 17.42
CA ARG A 47 -5.21 1.67 16.83
C ARG A 47 -6.13 2.69 16.16
N ALA A 48 -6.26 3.89 16.75
CA ALA A 48 -7.06 4.97 16.15
C ALA A 48 -6.48 5.44 14.80
N THR A 49 -5.16 5.65 14.74
CA THR A 49 -4.50 6.03 13.48
C THR A 49 -4.51 4.91 12.45
N ALA A 50 -4.46 3.65 12.87
CA ALA A 50 -4.62 2.49 11.98
C ALA A 50 -6.04 2.39 11.40
N ALA A 51 -7.07 2.69 12.20
CA ALA A 51 -8.46 2.72 11.71
C ALA A 51 -8.67 3.82 10.65
N ILE A 52 -8.08 5.01 10.86
CA ILE A 52 -8.10 6.09 9.86
C ILE A 52 -7.32 5.68 8.61
N ALA A 53 -6.15 5.05 8.79
CA ALA A 53 -5.33 4.55 7.70
C ALA A 53 -6.07 3.49 6.85
N ALA A 54 -6.92 2.67 7.47
CA ALA A 54 -7.73 1.71 6.72
C ALA A 54 -8.68 2.40 5.72
N HIS A 55 -9.30 3.53 6.10
CA HIS A 55 -10.06 4.35 5.14
C HIS A 55 -9.11 4.97 4.10
N ALA A 56 -7.98 5.52 4.53
CA ALA A 56 -7.02 6.15 3.62
C ALA A 56 -6.50 5.16 2.56
N THR A 57 -6.36 3.88 2.90
CA THR A 57 -6.09 2.79 1.96
C THR A 57 -7.13 2.73 0.85
N LEU A 58 -8.42 2.72 1.19
CA LEU A 58 -9.51 2.59 0.22
C LEU A 58 -9.64 3.84 -0.65
N ASP A 59 -9.54 5.05 -0.07
CA ASP A 59 -9.56 6.32 -0.83
C ASP A 59 -8.39 6.40 -1.81
N ALA A 60 -7.18 6.04 -1.35
CA ALA A 60 -6.00 6.05 -2.20
C ALA A 60 -6.13 5.04 -3.34
N PHE A 61 -6.67 3.84 -3.09
CA PHE A 61 -6.89 2.83 -4.14
C PHE A 61 -7.92 3.31 -5.17
N ALA A 62 -9.07 3.83 -4.74
CA ALA A 62 -10.14 4.27 -5.64
C ALA A 62 -9.67 5.34 -6.65
N ARG A 63 -8.67 6.16 -6.28
CA ARG A 63 -8.09 7.19 -7.17
C ARG A 63 -7.10 6.65 -8.19
N HIS A 64 -6.61 5.42 -8.02
CA HIS A 64 -5.54 4.84 -8.83
C HIS A 64 -5.87 3.45 -9.40
N GLU A 65 -7.07 2.91 -9.13
CA GLU A 65 -7.51 1.55 -9.46
C GLU A 65 -7.29 1.22 -10.94
N GLU A 66 -7.70 2.10 -11.85
CA GLU A 66 -7.64 1.87 -13.32
C GLU A 66 -6.22 1.58 -13.83
N SER A 67 -5.21 1.92 -13.04
CA SER A 67 -3.81 1.85 -13.42
C SER A 67 -3.02 0.75 -12.71
N ALA A 68 -3.66 -0.07 -11.86
CA ALA A 68 -2.99 -1.10 -11.07
C ALA A 68 -3.26 -2.50 -11.62
N ASP A 69 -2.21 -3.29 -11.83
CA ASP A 69 -2.32 -4.74 -12.11
C ASP A 69 -2.27 -5.57 -10.82
N VAL A 70 -1.70 -5.00 -9.76
CA VAL A 70 -1.54 -5.61 -8.42
C VAL A 70 -1.32 -4.50 -7.40
N VAL A 71 -1.77 -4.71 -6.16
CA VAL A 71 -1.58 -3.76 -5.05
C VAL A 71 -0.71 -4.39 -3.96
N LEU A 72 0.32 -3.66 -3.55
CA LEU A 72 1.05 -3.90 -2.31
C LEU A 72 0.63 -2.84 -1.29
N LEU A 73 -0.04 -3.26 -0.22
CA LEU A 73 -0.36 -2.39 0.91
C LEU A 73 0.90 -2.19 1.75
N ALA A 74 1.59 -1.08 1.53
CA ALA A 74 2.91 -0.78 2.06
C ALA A 74 2.87 -0.17 3.47
N CYS A 75 2.25 -0.87 4.42
CA CYS A 75 2.25 -0.51 5.83
C CYS A 75 2.27 -1.76 6.69
N PHE A 76 3.28 -1.92 7.52
CA PHE A 76 3.32 -3.05 8.46
C PHE A 76 2.13 -2.97 9.44
N GLY A 77 1.30 -4.01 9.46
CA GLY A 77 -0.01 -4.02 10.13
C GLY A 77 -1.21 -3.97 9.18
N ASP A 78 -0.96 -3.77 7.87
CA ASP A 78 -1.89 -3.94 6.76
C ASP A 78 -3.30 -3.33 6.98
N PRO A 79 -3.39 -2.03 7.31
CA PRO A 79 -4.66 -1.38 7.65
C PRO A 79 -5.60 -1.36 6.45
N GLY A 80 -6.74 -2.03 6.59
CA GLY A 80 -7.77 -2.12 5.55
C GLY A 80 -7.54 -3.21 4.51
N LEU A 81 -6.59 -4.14 4.71
CA LEU A 81 -6.27 -5.20 3.74
C LEU A 81 -7.50 -5.98 3.25
N PHE A 82 -8.34 -6.49 4.16
CA PHE A 82 -9.49 -7.30 3.78
C PHE A 82 -10.56 -6.48 3.06
N ALA A 83 -10.82 -5.25 3.50
CA ALA A 83 -11.74 -4.35 2.81
C ALA A 83 -11.21 -3.96 1.42
N LEU A 84 -9.89 -3.77 1.28
CA LEU A 84 -9.26 -3.50 0.00
C LEU A 84 -9.40 -4.70 -0.94
N ARG A 85 -9.25 -5.93 -0.43
CA ARG A 85 -9.48 -7.18 -1.21
C ARG A 85 -10.92 -7.35 -1.66
N GLU A 86 -11.88 -6.87 -0.87
CA GLU A 86 -13.30 -6.90 -1.25
C GLU A 86 -13.58 -5.98 -2.45
N LEU A 87 -12.91 -4.84 -2.53
CA LEU A 87 -13.10 -3.85 -3.58
C LEU A 87 -12.23 -4.11 -4.82
N ALA A 88 -10.98 -4.52 -4.63
CA ALA A 88 -10.00 -4.61 -5.69
C ALA A 88 -10.29 -5.80 -6.62
N ARG A 89 -10.33 -5.52 -7.93
CA ARG A 89 -10.42 -6.55 -8.98
C ARG A 89 -9.06 -7.19 -9.31
N VAL A 90 -8.01 -6.77 -8.62
CA VAL A 90 -6.62 -7.20 -8.81
C VAL A 90 -6.07 -7.77 -7.51
N PRO A 91 -5.01 -8.60 -7.55
CA PRO A 91 -4.44 -9.16 -6.34
C PRO A 91 -3.96 -8.06 -5.37
N VAL A 92 -4.22 -8.27 -4.08
CA VAL A 92 -3.81 -7.37 -3.01
C VAL A 92 -3.01 -8.16 -1.99
N VAL A 93 -1.81 -7.69 -1.69
CA VAL A 93 -0.89 -8.30 -0.72
C VAL A 93 -0.55 -7.28 0.37
N GLY A 94 -0.65 -7.70 1.63
CA GLY A 94 -0.19 -6.91 2.77
C GLY A 94 1.32 -6.98 2.94
N MET A 95 1.97 -5.89 3.35
CA MET A 95 3.40 -5.90 3.68
C MET A 95 3.69 -6.78 4.89
N ALA A 96 2.87 -6.72 5.95
CA ALA A 96 3.07 -7.58 7.12
C ALA A 96 2.72 -9.04 6.80
N GLU A 97 1.60 -9.29 6.12
CA GLU A 97 1.22 -10.60 5.59
C GLU A 97 2.36 -11.24 4.77
N ALA A 98 2.89 -10.54 3.76
CA ALA A 98 3.99 -11.04 2.94
C ALA A 98 5.25 -11.34 3.76
N SER A 99 5.56 -10.50 4.74
CA SER A 99 6.73 -10.71 5.61
C SER A 99 6.58 -11.97 6.46
N CYS A 100 5.38 -12.23 7.00
CA CYS A 100 5.11 -13.41 7.82
C CYS A 100 5.01 -14.70 6.98
N HIS A 101 4.53 -14.64 5.74
CA HIS A 101 4.44 -15.81 4.86
C HIS A 101 5.81 -16.30 4.35
N LEU A 102 6.83 -15.44 4.35
CA LEU A 102 8.19 -15.78 3.94
C LEU A 102 9.09 -16.26 5.09
N ALA A 103 8.59 -16.19 6.33
CA ALA A 103 9.33 -16.57 7.55
C ALA A 103 9.32 -18.07 7.84
#